data_AF-A0A8T4SFW7-F1
#
_entry.id   AF-A0A8T4SFW7-F1
#
_cell.length_a   1.000
_cell.length_b   1.000
_cell.length_c   1.000
_cell.angle_alpha   90.00
_cell.angle_beta   90.00
_cell.angle_gamma   90.00
#
_symmetry.space_group_name_H-M   'P 1'
#
loop_
_entity.id
_entity.type
_entity.pdbx_description
1 polymer ?
#
loop_
_entity_poly.entity_id
_entity_poly.type
_entity_poly.pdbx_seq_one_letter_code
_entity_poly.pdbx_strand_id
1 'polypeptide(L)'
;MKHISKKKRGNKRFHKRKSNEKNMRSPLTITLIVLILFAILIVFSVFNGPINKQEINDIEPADETGIINEEINEQIPESMESSSIRTNRAISSGDISKCENDGECRISFIFDKAKKSGNTGDCNEIENIEVRDNCKDNVLLSNSIQTGDKSLCNQIQDVSIRTLCGGI
;
A
#
# COMPACT_ATOMS: atom_id res chain seq x y z
N MET A 1 -26.77 22.54 -81.06
CA MET A 1 -26.00 21.85 -79.99
C MET A 1 -25.57 22.91 -78.97
N LYS A 2 -26.31 23.07 -77.85
CA LYS A 2 -25.90 22.68 -76.48
C LYS A 2 -24.43 23.02 -76.13
N HIS A 3 -24.20 24.01 -75.26
CA HIS A 3 -23.92 23.76 -73.84
C HIS A 3 -23.74 25.06 -73.03
N ILE A 4 -24.46 25.08 -71.91
CA ILE A 4 -24.43 26.04 -70.78
C ILE A 4 -23.23 25.70 -69.87
N SER A 5 -22.51 26.69 -69.32
CA SER A 5 -21.83 26.59 -68.00
C SER A 5 -21.13 27.91 -67.61
N LYS A 6 -21.77 28.77 -66.80
CA LYS A 6 -21.65 28.94 -65.32
C LYS A 6 -20.48 29.84 -64.83
N LYS A 7 -20.90 31.00 -64.31
CA LYS A 7 -20.23 31.92 -63.38
C LYS A 7 -19.44 31.17 -62.30
N LYS A 8 -18.14 31.45 -62.17
CA LYS A 8 -17.35 31.17 -60.96
C LYS A 8 -17.29 32.43 -60.08
N ARG A 9 -18.12 32.45 -59.03
CA ARG A 9 -17.98 33.39 -57.91
C ARG A 9 -16.83 32.91 -57.03
N GLY A 10 -15.79 33.73 -56.88
CA GLY A 10 -14.69 33.50 -55.95
C GLY A 10 -15.19 33.51 -54.51
N ASN A 11 -15.07 32.37 -53.84
CA ASN A 11 -15.47 32.17 -52.46
C ASN A 11 -14.38 32.75 -51.53
N LYS A 12 -14.65 33.86 -50.85
CA LYS A 12 -13.78 34.42 -49.80
C LYS A 12 -13.73 33.42 -48.65
N ARG A 13 -12.60 32.74 -48.46
CA ARG A 13 -12.33 31.93 -47.27
C ARG A 13 -12.19 32.86 -46.07
N PHE A 14 -13.25 32.97 -45.26
CA PHE A 14 -13.14 33.47 -43.90
C PHE A 14 -12.39 32.42 -43.08
N HIS A 15 -11.12 32.65 -42.80
CA HIS A 15 -10.42 31.94 -41.74
C HIS A 15 -11.03 32.37 -40.41
N LYS A 16 -11.97 31.56 -39.90
CA LYS A 16 -12.45 31.65 -38.53
C LYS A 16 -11.28 31.27 -37.63
N ARG A 17 -10.51 32.27 -37.16
CA ARG A 17 -9.57 32.09 -36.05
C ARG A 17 -10.39 31.53 -34.88
N LYS A 18 -10.17 30.25 -34.54
CA LYS A 18 -10.56 29.73 -33.24
C LYS A 18 -9.75 30.55 -32.23
N SER A 19 -10.41 31.52 -31.61
CA SER A 19 -9.93 32.11 -30.38
C SER A 19 -9.75 30.94 -29.41
N ASN A 20 -8.51 30.70 -29.01
CA ASN A 20 -8.21 29.78 -27.93
C ASN A 20 -8.67 30.51 -26.67
N GLU A 21 -9.97 30.41 -26.40
CA GLU A 21 -10.60 30.92 -25.20
C GLU A 21 -10.01 30.11 -24.06
N LYS A 22 -8.97 30.66 -23.43
CA LYS A 22 -8.45 30.15 -22.17
C LYS A 22 -9.67 30.09 -21.26
N ASN A 23 -10.08 28.89 -20.87
CA ASN A 23 -11.19 28.65 -19.96
C ASN A 23 -10.91 29.36 -18.62
N MET A 24 -11.19 30.67 -18.56
CA MET A 24 -11.29 31.38 -17.31
C MET A 24 -12.54 30.81 -16.65
N ARG A 25 -12.29 29.85 -15.76
CA ARG A 25 -13.27 29.32 -14.82
C ARG A 25 -14.03 30.52 -14.26
N SER A 26 -15.33 30.58 -14.55
CA SER A 26 -16.21 31.66 -14.10
C SER A 26 -15.96 31.92 -12.61
N PRO A 27 -15.97 33.17 -12.13
CA PRO A 27 -15.77 33.49 -10.71
C PRO A 27 -16.67 32.64 -9.80
N LEU A 28 -17.84 32.26 -10.30
CA LEU A 28 -18.81 31.39 -9.62
C LEU A 28 -18.32 29.94 -9.41
N THR A 29 -17.51 29.43 -10.34
CA THR A 29 -16.88 28.10 -10.20
C THR A 29 -15.69 28.14 -9.25
N ILE A 30 -14.96 29.25 -9.19
CA ILE A 30 -13.85 29.42 -8.25
C ILE A 30 -14.40 29.53 -6.82
N THR A 31 -15.46 30.32 -6.59
CA THR A 31 -16.11 30.44 -5.28
C THR A 31 -16.68 29.10 -4.79
N LEU A 32 -17.27 28.31 -5.69
CA LEU A 32 -17.79 26.98 -5.35
C LEU A 32 -16.68 26.00 -4.94
N ILE A 33 -15.54 26.00 -5.63
CA ILE A 33 -14.37 25.18 -5.25
C ILE A 33 -13.85 25.60 -3.86
N VAL A 34 -13.74 26.90 -3.60
CA VAL A 34 -13.28 27.42 -2.30
C VAL A 34 -14.22 27.00 -1.16
N LEU A 35 -15.55 27.06 -1.38
CA LEU A 35 -16.53 26.62 -0.39
C LEU A 35 -16.43 25.12 -0.08
N ILE A 36 -16.21 24.30 -1.11
CA ILE A 36 -16.02 22.85 -0.92
C ILE A 36 -14.76 22.56 -0.11
N LEU A 37 -13.64 23.23 -0.42
CA LEU A 37 -12.39 23.06 0.32
C LEU A 37 -12.54 23.50 1.79
N PHE A 38 -13.27 24.60 2.04
CA PHE A 38 -13.54 25.07 3.39
C PHE A 38 -14.40 24.09 4.19
N ALA A 39 -15.44 23.51 3.56
CA ALA A 39 -16.26 22.48 4.18
C ALA A 39 -15.44 21.23 4.55
N ILE A 40 -14.53 20.80 3.68
CA ILE A 40 -13.63 19.67 3.94
C ILE A 40 -12.72 19.97 5.15
N LEU A 41 -12.16 21.18 5.25
CA LEU A 41 -11.32 21.59 6.39
C LEU A 41 -12.09 21.59 7.72
N ILE A 42 -13.35 22.03 7.71
CA ILE A 42 -14.21 21.98 8.91
C ILE A 42 -14.43 20.53 9.33
N VAL A 43 -14.75 19.65 8.39
CA VAL A 43 -14.92 18.22 8.67
C VAL A 43 -13.64 17.63 9.26
N PHE A 44 -12.48 17.85 8.64
CA PHE A 44 -11.19 17.40 9.20
C PHE A 44 -10.92 17.97 10.59
N SER A 45 -11.28 19.22 10.87
CA SER A 45 -11.07 19.85 12.19
C SER A 45 -12.00 19.29 13.27
N VAL A 46 -13.20 18.83 12.91
CA VAL A 46 -14.15 18.19 13.84
C VAL A 46 -13.73 16.73 14.12
N PHE A 47 -13.24 16.01 13.11
CA PHE A 47 -12.82 14.61 13.28
C PHE A 47 -11.41 14.46 13.89
N ASN A 48 -10.51 15.42 13.66
CA ASN A 48 -9.20 15.47 14.32
C ASN A 48 -9.29 16.29 15.61
N GLY A 49 -10.12 15.85 16.55
CA GLY A 49 -10.19 16.43 17.90
C GLY A 49 -8.82 16.52 18.58
N PRO A 50 -8.69 17.32 19.66
CA PRO A 50 -7.40 17.55 20.31
C PRO A 50 -6.78 16.22 20.72
N ILE A 51 -5.57 15.97 20.23
CA ILE A 51 -4.73 14.87 20.65
C ILE A 51 -4.52 15.07 22.15
N ASN A 52 -5.24 14.32 22.98
CA ASN A 52 -4.90 14.19 24.38
C ASN A 52 -3.51 13.57 24.41
N LYS A 53 -2.50 14.41 24.64
CA LYS A 53 -1.17 13.94 25.02
C LYS A 53 -1.39 13.13 26.28
N GLN A 54 -1.26 11.81 26.15
CA GLN A 54 -1.25 10.93 27.29
C GLN A 54 0.01 11.30 28.07
N GLU A 55 -0.21 11.92 29.23
CA GLU A 55 0.81 12.22 30.21
C GLU A 55 1.36 10.87 30.69
N ILE A 56 2.51 10.47 30.14
CA ILE A 56 3.30 9.35 30.67
C ILE A 56 3.93 9.90 31.95
N ASN A 57 3.19 9.82 33.05
CA ASN A 57 3.77 10.01 34.36
C ASN A 57 4.46 8.71 34.78
N ASP A 58 5.71 8.90 35.20
CA ASP A 58 6.63 7.96 35.84
C ASP A 58 7.46 7.06 34.90
N ILE A 59 8.35 7.69 34.13
CA ILE A 59 9.68 7.15 33.89
C ILE A 59 10.67 8.11 34.55
N GLU A 60 11.31 7.62 35.60
CA GLU A 60 12.46 8.24 36.26
C GLU A 60 13.53 8.60 35.20
N PRO A 61 13.97 9.88 35.08
CA PRO A 61 14.90 10.26 34.03
C PRO A 61 16.29 9.69 34.30
N ALA A 62 16.72 8.77 33.43
CA ALA A 62 18.12 8.40 33.32
C ALA A 62 18.93 9.60 32.85
N ASP A 63 19.93 9.94 33.66
CA ASP A 63 20.97 10.95 33.47
C ASP A 63 21.61 10.88 32.07
N GLU A 64 21.61 12.03 31.39
CA GLU A 64 22.43 12.31 30.22
C GLU A 64 23.90 12.40 30.63
N THR A 65 24.71 11.39 30.29
CA THR A 65 26.08 11.68 29.85
C THR A 65 26.43 10.83 28.64
N GLY A 66 26.60 11.51 27.51
CA GLY A 66 26.93 10.89 26.24
C GLY A 66 28.36 10.39 26.17
N ILE A 67 28.59 9.44 25.27
CA ILE A 67 29.63 9.48 24.22
C ILE A 67 29.06 8.62 23.07
N ILE A 68 28.87 9.24 21.92
CA ILE A 68 28.73 8.51 20.65
C ILE A 68 30.14 8.04 20.32
N ASN A 69 30.40 6.73 20.36
CA ASN A 69 31.41 6.05 19.54
C ASN A 69 31.34 4.53 19.75
N GLU A 70 31.20 3.86 18.60
CA GLU A 70 31.78 2.56 18.28
C GLU A 70 31.12 1.28 18.84
N GLU A 71 30.64 0.49 17.88
CA GLU A 71 30.40 -0.96 17.97
C GLU A 71 29.27 -1.42 18.89
N ILE A 72 28.03 -1.33 18.40
CA ILE A 72 26.90 -2.12 18.91
C ILE A 72 27.15 -3.59 18.54
N ASN A 73 28.02 -4.25 19.30
CA ASN A 73 27.99 -5.69 19.44
C ASN A 73 26.97 -6.02 20.53
N GLU A 74 25.68 -5.85 20.21
CA GLU A 74 24.59 -6.14 21.13
C GLU A 74 24.40 -7.66 21.21
N GLN A 75 25.21 -8.29 22.06
CA GLN A 75 24.84 -9.57 22.66
C GLN A 75 23.65 -9.30 23.59
N ILE A 76 22.46 -9.30 23.00
CA ILE A 76 21.22 -9.50 23.76
C ILE A 76 21.37 -10.86 24.45
N PRO A 77 21.27 -10.96 25.78
CA PRO A 77 21.33 -12.24 26.45
C PRO A 77 20.20 -13.14 25.93
N GLU A 78 20.58 -14.28 25.33
CA GLU A 78 19.71 -15.25 24.65
C GLU A 78 18.57 -15.80 25.52
N SER A 79 18.57 -15.55 26.84
CA SER A 79 17.68 -16.20 27.79
C SER A 79 16.29 -15.57 27.94
N MET A 80 15.93 -14.52 27.18
CA MET A 80 14.57 -13.94 27.17
C MET A 80 14.15 -13.37 25.80
N GLU A 81 14.75 -13.83 24.70
CA GLU A 81 14.35 -13.32 23.38
C GLU A 81 12.94 -13.83 23.03
N SER A 82 11.95 -12.93 22.98
CA SER A 82 10.59 -13.29 22.60
C SER A 82 10.56 -13.85 21.18
N SER A 83 9.65 -14.80 20.91
CA SER A 83 9.49 -15.41 19.57
C SER A 83 9.34 -14.35 18.45
N SER A 84 8.77 -13.19 18.78
CA SER A 84 8.67 -12.04 17.87
C SER A 84 10.02 -11.41 17.48
N ILE A 85 10.99 -11.31 18.40
CA ILE A 85 12.32 -10.74 18.09
C ILE A 85 13.09 -11.70 17.18
N ARG A 86 13.06 -13.00 17.47
CA ARG A 86 13.69 -14.02 16.60
C ARG A 86 13.10 -14.01 15.19
N THR A 87 11.77 -13.92 15.08
CA THR A 87 11.07 -13.82 13.80
C THR A 87 11.50 -12.59 13.01
N ASN A 88 11.53 -11.43 13.66
CA ASN A 88 11.98 -10.18 13.03
C ASN A 88 13.45 -10.26 12.58
N ARG A 89 14.33 -10.87 13.39
CA ARG A 89 15.74 -11.07 13.06
C ARG A 89 15.89 -12.01 11.85
N ALA A 90 15.19 -13.13 11.84
CA ALA A 90 15.19 -14.06 10.70
C ALA A 90 14.71 -13.37 9.42
N ILE A 91 13.56 -12.69 9.46
CA ILE A 91 12.98 -12.01 8.29
C ILE A 91 13.87 -10.89 7.77
N SER A 92 14.43 -10.07 8.65
CA SER A 92 15.30 -8.94 8.27
C SER A 92 16.64 -9.39 7.70
N SER A 93 17.22 -10.46 8.24
CA SER A 93 18.47 -11.05 7.74
C SER A 93 18.28 -11.97 6.54
N GLY A 94 17.06 -12.43 6.27
CA GLY A 94 16.80 -13.44 5.24
C GLY A 94 17.32 -14.84 5.61
N ASP A 95 17.62 -15.07 6.90
CA ASP A 95 18.26 -16.30 7.39
C ASP A 95 17.33 -17.06 8.35
N ILE A 96 16.74 -18.14 7.86
CA ILE A 96 15.84 -19.02 8.63
C ILE A 96 16.53 -19.70 9.81
N SER A 97 17.87 -19.81 9.81
CA SER A 97 18.61 -20.43 10.92
C SER A 97 18.47 -19.62 12.21
N LYS A 98 18.16 -18.32 12.12
CA LYS A 98 17.86 -17.44 13.26
C LYS A 98 16.56 -17.82 13.99
N CYS A 99 15.72 -18.67 13.39
CA CYS A 99 14.56 -19.24 14.07
C CYS A 99 14.90 -20.48 14.91
N GLU A 100 16.10 -21.06 14.78
CA GLU A 100 16.49 -22.29 15.48
C GLU A 100 15.41 -23.39 15.30
N ASN A 101 14.82 -23.84 16.41
CA ASN A 101 13.75 -24.84 16.47
C ASN A 101 12.36 -24.23 16.76
N ASP A 102 12.22 -22.90 16.69
CA ASP A 102 10.94 -22.21 16.89
C ASP A 102 10.07 -22.36 15.62
N GLY A 103 9.10 -23.28 15.68
CA GLY A 103 8.22 -23.58 14.56
C GLY A 103 7.40 -22.38 14.10
N GLU A 104 6.94 -21.53 15.03
CA GLU A 104 6.15 -20.33 14.70
C GLU A 104 7.00 -19.29 13.98
N CYS A 105 8.26 -19.11 14.42
CA CYS A 105 9.22 -18.25 13.73
C CYS A 105 9.47 -18.75 12.29
N ARG A 106 9.72 -20.06 12.12
CA ARG A 106 9.99 -20.64 10.80
C ARG A 106 8.81 -20.48 9.85
N ILE A 107 7.59 -20.74 10.33
CA ILE A 107 6.36 -20.55 9.54
C ILE A 107 6.22 -19.08 9.14
N SER A 108 6.40 -18.15 10.08
CA SER A 108 6.30 -16.72 9.83
C SER A 108 7.34 -16.23 8.82
N PHE A 109 8.57 -16.73 8.92
CA PHE A 109 9.63 -16.45 7.94
C PHE A 109 9.27 -16.94 6.54
N ILE A 110 8.80 -18.19 6.42
CA ILE A 110 8.38 -18.77 5.14
C ILE A 110 7.23 -17.97 4.53
N PHE A 111 6.25 -17.58 5.35
CA PHE A 111 5.10 -16.79 4.92
C PHE A 111 5.53 -15.42 4.37
N ASP A 112 6.41 -14.71 5.08
CA ASP A 112 6.95 -13.42 4.64
C ASP A 112 7.76 -13.55 3.35
N LYS A 113 8.63 -14.57 3.27
CA LYS A 113 9.39 -14.91 2.04
C LYS A 113 8.45 -15.12 0.85
N ALA A 114 7.42 -15.96 1.02
CA ALA A 114 6.46 -16.28 -0.03
C ALA A 114 5.63 -15.06 -0.47
N LYS A 115 5.25 -14.20 0.47
CA LYS A 115 4.52 -12.97 0.17
C LYS A 115 5.37 -11.94 -0.57
N LYS A 116 6.65 -11.81 -0.21
CA LYS A 116 7.61 -10.92 -0.88
C LYS A 116 7.97 -11.40 -2.28
N SER A 117 8.15 -12.71 -2.46
CA SER A 117 8.43 -13.31 -3.77
C SER A 117 7.19 -13.37 -4.68
N GLY A 118 6.00 -13.38 -4.08
CA GLY A 118 4.74 -13.63 -4.78
C GLY A 118 4.60 -15.08 -5.25
N ASN A 119 5.43 -16.01 -4.76
CA ASN A 119 5.45 -17.39 -5.20
C ASN A 119 4.81 -18.34 -4.18
N THR A 120 3.67 -18.93 -4.53
CA THR A 120 2.98 -19.93 -3.70
C THR A 120 3.80 -21.20 -3.46
N GLY A 121 4.81 -21.46 -4.30
CA GLY A 121 5.75 -22.58 -4.16
C GLY A 121 6.60 -22.50 -2.89
N ASP A 122 6.90 -21.29 -2.41
CA ASP A 122 7.70 -21.08 -1.19
C ASP A 122 6.96 -21.60 0.06
N CYS A 123 5.63 -21.62 0.05
CA CYS A 123 4.83 -22.17 1.15
C CYS A 123 4.97 -23.70 1.29
N ASN A 124 5.51 -24.42 0.30
CA ASN A 124 5.64 -25.88 0.37
C ASN A 124 6.65 -26.36 1.41
N GLU A 125 7.49 -25.45 1.94
CA GLU A 125 8.38 -25.71 3.07
C GLU A 125 7.59 -25.93 4.38
N ILE A 126 6.30 -25.59 4.43
CA ILE A 126 5.42 -25.80 5.60
C ILE A 126 4.83 -27.22 5.56
N GLU A 127 5.13 -28.00 6.60
CA GLU A 127 4.69 -29.39 6.74
C GLU A 127 3.17 -29.51 6.98
N ASN A 128 2.62 -28.66 7.86
CA ASN A 128 1.20 -28.66 8.15
C ASN A 128 0.41 -28.17 6.92
N ILE A 129 -0.47 -29.03 6.41
CA ILE A 129 -1.23 -28.82 5.17
C ILE A 129 -2.12 -27.59 5.28
N GLU A 130 -2.84 -27.42 6.38
CA GLU A 130 -3.77 -26.30 6.59
C GLU A 130 -3.02 -24.97 6.65
N VAL A 131 -1.91 -24.93 7.38
CA VAL A 131 -1.06 -23.72 7.47
C VAL A 131 -0.43 -23.40 6.11
N ARG A 132 0.00 -24.43 5.36
CA ARG A 132 0.55 -24.28 4.01
C ARG A 132 -0.49 -23.72 3.04
N ASP A 133 -1.70 -24.25 3.05
CA ASP A 133 -2.74 -23.84 2.11
C ASP A 133 -3.22 -22.42 2.44
N ASN A 134 -3.32 -22.08 3.73
CA ASN A 134 -3.51 -20.71 4.18
C ASN A 134 -2.38 -19.76 3.70
N CYS A 135 -1.11 -20.18 3.76
CA CYS A 135 0.00 -19.42 3.21
C CYS A 135 -0.19 -19.14 1.71
N LYS A 136 -0.56 -20.16 0.92
CA LYS A 136 -0.79 -20.03 -0.53
C LYS A 136 -1.94 -19.07 -0.83
N ASP A 137 -3.05 -19.19 -0.12
CA ASP A 137 -4.21 -18.33 -0.28
C ASP A 137 -3.89 -16.86 0.01
N ASN A 138 -3.09 -16.59 1.05
CA ASN A 138 -2.63 -15.24 1.36
C ASN A 138 -1.65 -14.67 0.32
N VAL A 139 -0.78 -15.51 -0.27
CA VAL A 139 0.09 -15.09 -1.38
C VAL A 139 -0.75 -14.74 -2.61
N LEU A 140 -1.75 -15.56 -2.95
CA LEU A 140 -2.68 -15.30 -4.06
C LEU A 140 -3.47 -14.00 -3.84
N LEU A 141 -3.98 -13.77 -2.62
CA LEU A 141 -4.66 -12.53 -2.26
C LEU A 141 -3.71 -11.32 -2.38
N SER A 142 -2.50 -11.44 -1.84
CA SER A 142 -1.49 -10.38 -1.93
C SER A 142 -1.18 -10.03 -3.39
N ASN A 143 -1.01 -11.05 -4.24
CA ASN A 143 -0.76 -10.87 -5.66
C ASN A 143 -1.96 -10.27 -6.39
N SER A 144 -3.19 -10.69 -6.08
CA SER A 144 -4.39 -10.14 -6.69
C SER A 144 -4.57 -8.66 -6.36
N ILE A 145 -4.25 -8.24 -5.13
CA ILE A 145 -4.26 -6.84 -4.71
C ILE A 145 -3.17 -6.05 -5.45
N GLN A 146 -1.94 -6.57 -5.50
CA GLN A 146 -0.81 -5.84 -6.09
C GLN A 146 -0.92 -5.70 -7.61
N THR A 147 -1.42 -6.72 -8.29
CA THR A 147 -1.52 -6.77 -9.77
C THR A 147 -2.88 -6.32 -10.29
N GLY A 148 -3.91 -6.33 -9.45
CA GLY A 148 -5.31 -6.16 -9.86
C GLY A 148 -5.91 -7.38 -10.56
N ASP A 149 -5.20 -8.50 -10.65
CA ASP A 149 -5.69 -9.72 -11.30
C ASP A 149 -6.66 -10.50 -10.40
N LYS A 150 -7.95 -10.24 -10.61
CA LYS A 150 -9.04 -10.93 -9.88
C LYS A 150 -9.13 -12.42 -10.19
N SER A 151 -8.51 -12.92 -11.27
CA SER A 151 -8.53 -14.34 -11.58
C SER A 151 -7.76 -15.18 -10.54
N LEU A 152 -6.76 -14.59 -9.89
CA LEU A 152 -6.02 -15.21 -8.79
C LEU A 152 -6.92 -15.52 -7.58
N CYS A 153 -7.96 -14.73 -7.36
CA CYS A 153 -8.93 -14.95 -6.28
C CYS A 153 -9.77 -16.21 -6.48
N ASN A 154 -9.94 -16.67 -7.73
CA ASN A 154 -10.65 -17.92 -8.00
C ASN A 154 -9.82 -19.16 -7.62
N GLN A 155 -8.52 -18.99 -7.41
CA GLN A 155 -7.61 -20.05 -6.97
C GLN A 155 -7.56 -20.17 -5.44
N ILE A 156 -8.07 -19.16 -4.71
CA ILE A 156 -8.14 -19.15 -3.26
C ILE A 156 -9.18 -20.16 -2.79
N GLN A 157 -8.75 -21.10 -1.94
CA GLN A 157 -9.59 -22.18 -1.44
C GLN A 157 -10.42 -21.71 -0.25
N ASP A 158 -9.80 -20.98 0.69
CA ASP A 158 -10.45 -20.44 1.85
C ASP A 158 -11.48 -19.37 1.46
N VAL A 159 -12.74 -19.61 1.80
CA VAL A 159 -13.85 -18.73 1.45
C VAL A 159 -13.71 -17.37 2.13
N SER A 160 -13.23 -17.33 3.37
CA SER A 160 -13.05 -16.09 4.15
C SER A 160 -11.93 -15.21 3.59
N ILE A 161 -10.87 -15.80 3.05
CA ILE A 161 -9.80 -15.05 2.37
C ILE A 161 -10.31 -14.60 0.99
N ARG A 162 -11.04 -15.45 0.27
CA ARG A 162 -11.55 -15.12 -1.06
C ARG A 162 -12.54 -13.95 -1.04
N THR A 163 -13.33 -13.77 0.01
CA THR A 163 -14.25 -12.63 0.13
C THR A 163 -13.51 -11.29 0.20
N LEU A 164 -12.27 -11.27 0.70
CA LEU A 164 -11.42 -10.06 0.74
C LEU A 164 -11.09 -9.54 -0.67
N CYS A 165 -11.16 -10.40 -1.69
CA CYS A 165 -11.02 -9.97 -3.09
C CYS A 165 -12.23 -9.18 -3.62
N GLY A 166 -13.43 -9.38 -3.06
CA GLY A 166 -14.66 -8.76 -3.54
C GLY A 166 -14.82 -7.28 -3.16
N GLY A 167 -13.96 -6.78 -2.26
CA GLY A 167 -13.90 -5.37 -1.86
C GLY A 167 -12.96 -4.49 -2.71
N ILE A 168 -12.32 -5.08 -3.73
CA ILE A 168 -11.37 -4.46 -4.68
C ILE A 168 -12.05 -4.41 -6.05
#